data_AF-A0A7J4XGG1-F1
#
_entry.id   AF-A0A7J4XGG1-F1
#
_cell.length_a   1.000
_cell.length_b   1.000
_cell.length_c   1.000
_cell.angle_alpha   90.00
_cell.angle_beta   90.00
_cell.angle_gamma   90.00
#
_symmetry.space_group_name_H-M   'P 1'
#
loop_
_entity.id
_entity.type
_entity.pdbx_description
1 polymer ?
#
loop_
_entity_poly.entity_id
_entity_poly.type
_entity_poly.pdbx_seq_one_letter_code
_entity_poly.pdbx_strand_id
1 'polypeptide(L)' 'MTQAELAEKIGTNKSYISRVETGKTEPKVSTFYRIASTLGLNVELTPAMWFLLRNRFDFLFSYNND' A
#
# COMPACT_ATOMS: atom_id res chain seq x y z
N MET A 1 1.16 -1.20 21.08
CA MET A 1 -0.08 -1.87 20.63
C MET A 1 0.21 -3.35 20.47
N THR A 2 -0.63 -4.23 21.03
CA THR A 2 -0.53 -5.68 20.89
C THR A 2 -1.32 -6.19 19.68
N GLN A 3 -1.09 -7.44 19.24
CA GLN A 3 -1.88 -8.06 18.17
C GLN A 3 -3.38 -8.12 18.49
N ALA A 4 -3.75 -8.27 19.77
CA ALA A 4 -5.14 -8.33 20.21
C ALA A 4 -5.81 -6.93 20.12
N GLU A 5 -5.10 -5.90 20.60
CA GLU A 5 -5.56 -4.51 20.50
C GLU A 5 -5.70 -4.05 19.03
N LEU A 6 -4.77 -4.43 18.16
CA LEU A 6 -4.86 -4.15 16.73
C LEU A 6 -6.06 -4.86 16.11
N ALA A 7 -6.24 -6.14 16.43
CA ALA A 7 -7.35 -6.94 15.92
C ALA A 7 -8.70 -6.34 16.30
N GLU A 8 -8.86 -5.92 17.55
CA GLU A 8 -10.06 -5.24 18.05
C GLU A 8 -10.32 -3.94 17.28
N LYS A 9 -9.30 -3.08 17.15
CA LYS A 9 -9.42 -1.79 16.46
C LYS A 9 -9.82 -1.91 14.99
N ILE A 10 -9.36 -2.93 14.27
CA ILE A 10 -9.69 -3.12 12.84
C ILE A 10 -10.86 -4.08 12.59
N GLY A 11 -11.47 -4.63 13.64
CA GLY A 11 -12.60 -5.56 13.56
C GLY A 11 -12.23 -6.93 13.00
N THR A 12 -11.14 -7.53 13.48
CA THR A 12 -10.70 -8.89 13.15
C THR A 12 -10.29 -9.66 14.42
N ASN A 13 -9.64 -10.82 14.28
CA ASN A 13 -9.13 -11.60 15.40
C ASN A 13 -7.60 -11.64 15.45
N LYS A 14 -7.05 -11.88 16.65
CA LYS A 14 -5.59 -11.98 16.89
C LYS A 14 -4.91 -13.02 16.00
N SER A 15 -5.57 -14.16 15.76
CA SER A 15 -5.03 -15.24 14.94
C SER A 15 -4.81 -14.81 13.49
N TYR A 16 -5.72 -14.01 12.93
CA TYR A 16 -5.59 -13.39 11.62
C TYR A 16 -4.39 -12.45 11.56
N ILE A 17 -4.25 -11.54 12.54
CA ILE A 17 -3.09 -10.63 12.63
C ILE A 17 -1.78 -11.43 12.68
N SER A 18 -1.71 -12.46 13.53
CA SER A 18 -0.52 -13.31 13.62
C SER A 18 -0.17 -14.00 12.30
N ARG A 19 -1.17 -14.48 11.53
CA ARG A 19 -0.92 -15.05 10.20
C ARG A 19 -0.44 -14.01 9.19
N VAL A 20 -0.94 -12.78 9.26
CA VAL A 20 -0.48 -11.67 8.41
C VAL A 20 0.98 -11.33 8.73
N GLU A 21 1.33 -11.15 10.00
CA GLU A 21 2.70 -10.81 10.42
C GLU A 21 3.72 -11.93 10.12
N THR A 22 3.27 -13.18 10.11
CA THR A 22 4.13 -14.34 9.79
C THR A 22 4.12 -14.72 8.30
N GLY A 23 3.46 -13.93 7.44
CA GLY A 23 3.39 -14.19 5.99
C GLY A 23 2.55 -15.40 5.58
N LYS A 24 1.83 -16.03 6.53
CA LYS A 24 0.93 -17.16 6.26
C LYS A 24 -0.38 -16.73 5.60
N THR A 25 -0.71 -15.45 5.62
CA THR A 25 -1.90 -14.90 4.99
C THR A 25 -1.60 -13.51 4.49
N GLU A 26 -1.80 -13.28 3.20
CA GLU A 26 -1.70 -11.94 2.64
C GLU A 26 -3.02 -11.17 2.90
N PRO A 27 -2.96 -9.98 3.51
CA PRO A 27 -4.16 -9.18 3.75
C PRO A 27 -4.70 -8.61 2.43
N LYS A 28 -6.02 -8.40 2.36
CA LYS A 28 -6.60 -7.57 1.30
C LYS A 28 -6.04 -6.14 1.40
N VAL A 29 -5.99 -5.44 0.26
CA VAL A 29 -5.57 -4.04 0.19
C VAL A 29 -6.32 -3.16 1.20
N SER A 30 -7.63 -3.32 1.35
CA SER A 30 -8.43 -2.58 2.34
C SER A 30 -7.99 -2.87 3.78
N THR A 31 -7.68 -4.12 4.11
CA THR A 31 -7.19 -4.50 5.43
C THR A 31 -5.81 -3.92 5.71
N PHE A 32 -4.92 -3.93 4.71
CA PHE A 32 -3.61 -3.31 4.82
C PHE A 32 -3.71 -1.82 5.17
N TYR A 33 -4.55 -1.05 4.46
CA TYR A 33 -4.79 0.36 4.79
C TYR A 33 -5.38 0.57 6.18
N ARG A 34 -6.28 -0.32 6.65
CA ARG A 34 -6.83 -0.25 8.03
C ARG A 34 -5.76 -0.50 9.09
N ILE A 35 -4.84 -1.43 8.84
CA ILE A 35 -3.69 -1.69 9.73
C ILE A 35 -2.78 -0.46 9.77
N ALA A 36 -2.39 0.06 8.60
CA ALA A 36 -1.51 1.22 8.49
C ALA A 36 -2.09 2.46 9.21
N SER A 37 -3.34 2.80 8.93
CA SER A 37 -4.03 3.94 9.58
C SER A 37 -4.18 3.77 11.09
N THR A 38 -4.49 2.56 11.57
CA THR A 38 -4.58 2.26 13.01
C THR A 38 -3.24 2.42 13.73
N LEU A 39 -2.14 2.17 13.00
CA LEU A 39 -0.77 2.38 13.47
C LEU A 39 -0.30 3.85 13.35
N GLY A 40 -1.14 4.75 12.81
CA GLY A 40 -0.76 6.14 12.56
C GLY A 40 0.18 6.32 11.36
N LEU A 41 0.22 5.34 10.44
CA LEU A 41 1.03 5.37 9.24
C LEU A 41 0.22 5.87 8.04
N ASN A 42 0.90 6.60 7.15
CA ASN A 42 0.37 6.98 5.84
C ASN A 42 1.00 6.10 4.76
N VAL A 43 0.20 5.69 3.78
CA VAL A 43 0.66 4.90 2.63
C VAL A 43 0.53 5.78 1.40
N GLU A 44 1.66 6.09 0.78
CA GLU A 44 1.71 6.87 -0.45
C GLU A 44 2.04 5.96 -1.63
N LEU A 45 1.29 6.12 -2.72
CA LEU A 45 1.54 5.40 -3.97
C LEU A 45 2.36 6.31 -4.88
N THR A 46 3.65 6.02 -4.98
CA THR A 46 4.54 6.71 -5.90
C THR A 46 4.50 6.01 -7.26
N PRO A 47 4.12 6.69 -8.36
CA PRO A 47 4.23 6.12 -9.69
C PRO A 47 5.66 5.69 -9.95
N ALA A 48 5.83 4.52 -10.55
CA ALA A 48 7.16 4.06 -10.92
C ALA A 48 7.82 5.06 -11.89
N MET A 49 9.15 5.23 -11.79
CA MET A 49 9.93 6.19 -12.58
C MET A 49 9.65 6.09 -14.10
N TRP A 50 9.40 4.88 -14.59
CA TRP A 50 9.09 4.65 -16.00
C TRP A 50 7.80 5.35 -16.46
N PHE A 51 6.82 5.58 -15.57
CA PHE A 51 5.63 6.38 -15.88
C PHE A 51 6.00 7.86 -16.09
N LEU A 52 6.96 8.39 -15.34
CA LEU A 52 7.45 9.76 -15.53
C LEU A 52 8.27 9.87 -16.82
N LEU A 53 9.06 8.85 -17.13
CA LEU A 53 9.85 8.80 -18.36
C LEU A 53 8.95 8.68 -19.60
N ARG A 54 7.89 7.86 -19.58
CA ARG A 54 6.94 7.74 -20.71
C ARG A 54 6.36 9.10 -21.10
N ASN A 55 5.80 9.84 -20.15
CA ASN A 55 5.23 11.17 -20.42
C ASN A 55 6.29 12.18 -20.92
N ARG A 56 7.54 12.08 -20.43
CA ARG A 56 8.65 12.92 -20.90
C ARG A 56 9.11 12.54 -22.31
N PHE A 57 9.13 11.26 -22.67
CA PHE A 57 9.46 10.83 -24.02
C PHE A 57 8.38 11.23 -25.02
N ASP A 58 7.10 11.04 -24.71
CA ASP A 58 5.99 11.43 -25.59
C ASP A 58 6.01 12.95 -25.86
N PHE A 59 6.32 13.76 -24.84
CA PHE A 59 6.54 15.21 -25.00
C PHE A 59 7.74 15.54 -25.90
N LEU A 60 8.87 14.84 -25.73
CA LEU A 60 10.07 15.07 -26.55
C LEU A 60 9.87 14.62 -28.01
N PHE A 61 9.13 13.55 -28.27
CA PHE A 61 8.81 13.11 -29.64
C PHE A 61 7.74 13.97 -30.32
N SER A 62 6.81 14.54 -29.56
CA SER A 62 5.85 15.52 -30.07
C SER A 62 6.53 16.82 -30.50
N TYR A 63 7.51 17.31 -29.73
CA TYR A 63 8.24 18.55 -30.05
C TYR A 63 9.12 18.45 -31.31
N ASN A 64 9.55 17.25 -31.70
CA ASN A 64 10.43 17.04 -32.85
C ASN A 64 9.67 16.70 -34.16
N ASN A 65 8.33 16.66 -34.13
CA ASN A 65 7.50 16.35 -35.30
C ASN A 65 6.63 17.53 -35.79
N ASP A 66 6.83 18.73 -35.22
CA ASP A 66 6.30 20.01 -35.71
C ASP A 66 7.44 20.86 -36.28
#